data_AF-A0A0S8CL65-F1
#
_entry.id   AF-A0A0S8CL65-F1
#
_cell.length_a   1.000
_cell.length_b   1.000
_cell.length_c   1.000
_cell.angle_alpha   90.00
_cell.angle_beta   90.00
_cell.angle_gamma   90.00
#
_symmetry.space_group_name_H-M   'P 1'
#
loop_
_entity.id
_entity.type
_entity.pdbx_description
1 polymer ?
#
loop_
_entity_poly.entity_id
_entity_poly.type
_entity_poly.pdbx_seq_one_letter_code
_entity_poly.pdbx_strand_id
1 'polypeptide(L)'
;MKKAITMDAKDNVATVISAITEGEEVEVFSTKQEVVHRIKARDSLPLGHKIALTDIRQGDSIKKYGAVIGKASKDIAVGEYVHIHNVESNRMPLTEHMLSYK
;
A
#
# COMPACT_ATOMS: atom_id res chain seq x y z
N MET A 1 5.58 -12.43 13.07
CA MET A 1 4.61 -11.68 12.25
C MET A 1 5.32 -10.47 11.66
N LYS A 2 5.09 -10.18 10.39
CA LYS A 2 5.68 -9.00 9.74
C LYS A 2 4.88 -7.76 10.14
N LYS A 3 5.48 -6.59 9.95
CA LYS A 3 4.89 -5.34 10.42
C LYS A 3 4.76 -4.31 9.31
N ALA A 4 3.72 -3.51 9.40
CA ALA A 4 3.52 -2.30 8.61
C ALA A 4 3.03 -1.16 9.50
N ILE A 5 3.14 0.08 9.02
CA ILE A 5 2.69 1.27 9.72
C ILE A 5 1.72 2.08 8.85
N THR A 6 0.62 2.50 9.46
CA THR A 6 -0.29 3.51 8.93
C THR A 6 -0.14 4.82 9.71
N MET A 7 -0.27 5.95 9.02
CA MET A 7 0.02 7.26 9.60
C MET A 7 -1.24 8.03 10.00
N ASP A 8 -2.36 7.76 9.32
CA ASP A 8 -3.65 8.38 9.58
C ASP A 8 -4.78 7.34 9.47
N ALA A 9 -5.87 7.54 10.22
CA ALA A 9 -7.04 6.65 10.18
C ALA A 9 -7.77 6.66 8.82
N LYS A 10 -7.53 7.68 8.00
CA LYS A 10 -8.09 7.80 6.64
C LYS A 10 -7.26 7.08 5.58
N ASP A 11 -6.08 6.56 5.94
CA ASP A 11 -5.20 5.86 5.01
C ASP A 11 -5.85 4.55 4.57
N ASN A 12 -5.76 4.24 3.28
CA ASN A 12 -6.17 2.95 2.73
C ASN A 12 -4.98 2.08 2.29
N VAL A 13 -3.77 2.54 2.59
CA VAL A 13 -2.51 1.82 2.38
C VAL A 13 -1.60 2.01 3.59
N ALA A 14 -0.78 1.00 3.91
CA ALA A 14 0.27 1.09 4.95
C ALA A 14 1.65 0.86 4.35
N THR A 15 2.69 1.34 5.03
CA THR A 15 4.09 1.10 4.63
C THR A 15 4.63 -0.13 5.36
N VAL A 16 5.11 -1.14 4.64
CA VAL A 16 5.73 -2.31 5.27
C VAL A 16 7.11 -1.93 5.82
N ILE A 17 7.41 -2.32 7.07
CA ILE A 17 8.68 -2.00 7.77
C ILE A 17 9.62 -3.22 7.83
N SER A 18 9.34 -4.22 7.00
CA SER A 18 10.16 -5.39 6.72
C SER A 18 9.76 -5.93 5.35
N ALA A 19 10.67 -6.62 4.64
CA ALA A 19 10.29 -7.35 3.44
C ALA A 19 9.24 -8.44 3.77
N ILE A 20 8.24 -8.57 2.91
CA ILE A 20 7.09 -9.47 3.03
C ILE A 20 7.13 -10.51 1.92
N THR A 21 6.83 -11.74 2.26
CA THR A 21 6.56 -12.84 1.32
C THR A 21 5.05 -13.03 1.18
N GLU A 22 4.60 -13.40 -0.01
CA GLU A 22 3.19 -13.76 -0.25
C GLU A 22 2.67 -14.75 0.80
N GLY A 23 1.46 -14.52 1.28
CA GLY A 23 0.78 -15.35 2.28
C GLY A 23 1.17 -15.07 3.72
N GLU A 24 2.19 -14.24 3.99
CA GLU A 24 2.54 -13.84 5.35
C GLU A 24 1.47 -12.94 5.99
N GLU A 25 1.27 -13.11 7.30
CA GLU A 25 0.45 -12.22 8.11
C GLU A 25 1.22 -10.95 8.51
N VAL A 26 0.62 -9.80 8.23
CA VAL A 26 1.15 -8.47 8.48
C VAL A 26 0.28 -7.77 9.52
N GLU A 27 0.88 -7.39 10.65
CA GLU A 27 0.24 -6.51 11.62
C GLU A 27 0.49 -5.04 11.24
N VAL A 28 -0.58 -4.26 11.13
CA VAL A 28 -0.52 -2.84 10.81
C VAL A 28 -0.67 -2.04 12.10
N PHE A 29 0.37 -1.26 12.41
CA PHE A 29 0.42 -0.41 13.60
C PHE A 29 -0.01 1.02 13.26
N SER A 30 -0.75 1.65 14.16
CA SER A 30 -0.99 3.09 14.15
C SER A 30 0.22 3.85 14.72
N THR A 31 0.21 5.18 14.60
CA THR A 31 1.20 6.06 15.26
C THR A 31 1.19 5.97 16.79
N LYS A 32 0.14 5.40 17.38
CA LYS A 32 0.01 5.12 18.81
C LYS A 32 0.52 3.73 19.20
N GLN A 33 1.12 2.99 18.27
CA GLN A 33 1.61 1.61 18.45
C GLN A 33 0.51 0.58 18.72
N GLU A 34 -0.73 0.88 18.34
CA GLU A 34 -1.85 -0.05 18.43
C GLU A 34 -1.96 -0.85 17.12
N VAL A 35 -2.25 -2.15 17.21
CA VAL A 35 -2.57 -2.97 16.03
C VAL A 35 -3.98 -2.62 15.56
N VAL A 36 -4.09 -2.00 14.38
CA VAL A 36 -5.35 -1.54 13.79
C VAL A 36 -5.85 -2.44 12.67
N HIS A 37 -4.96 -3.20 12.03
CA HIS A 37 -5.32 -4.23 11.06
C HIS A 37 -4.42 -5.45 11.19
N ARG A 38 -4.96 -6.61 10.80
CA ARG A 38 -4.20 -7.83 10.48
C ARG A 38 -4.55 -8.23 9.06
N ILE A 39 -3.53 -8.30 8.21
CA ILE A 39 -3.71 -8.49 6.77
C ILE A 39 -2.81 -9.61 6.30
N LYS A 40 -3.38 -10.54 5.54
CA LYS A 40 -2.62 -11.53 4.79
C LYS A 40 -2.11 -10.91 3.50
N ALA A 41 -0.80 -10.92 3.30
CA ALA A 41 -0.20 -10.41 2.07
C ALA A 41 -0.57 -11.28 0.87
N ARG A 42 -0.94 -10.65 -0.24
CA ARG A 42 -1.26 -11.33 -1.52
C ARG A 42 -0.10 -11.34 -2.50
N ASP A 43 0.90 -10.49 -2.25
CA ASP A 43 2.11 -10.37 -3.05
C ASP A 43 3.33 -10.41 -2.12
N SER A 44 4.51 -10.57 -2.71
CA SER A 44 5.77 -10.26 -2.01
C SER A 44 6.06 -8.76 -2.15
N LEU A 45 6.47 -8.10 -1.06
CA LEU A 45 6.73 -6.65 -1.01
C LEU A 45 8.11 -6.34 -0.44
N PRO A 46 8.91 -5.47 -1.10
CA PRO A 46 10.14 -4.96 -0.49
C PRO A 46 9.88 -4.06 0.73
N LEU A 47 10.89 -3.91 1.59
CA LEU A 47 10.86 -2.94 2.70
C LEU A 47 10.55 -1.52 2.20
N GLY A 48 9.65 -0.81 2.87
CA GLY A 48 9.30 0.58 2.55
C GLY A 48 8.20 0.74 1.51
N HIS A 49 7.71 -0.37 0.95
CA HIS A 49 6.64 -0.36 -0.05
C HIS A 49 5.25 -0.37 0.60
N LYS A 50 4.21 -0.17 -0.22
CA LYS A 50 2.84 0.00 0.27
C LYS A 50 2.04 -1.28 0.12
N ILE A 51 1.30 -1.67 1.15
CA ILE A 51 0.31 -2.74 1.14
C ILE A 51 -1.10 -2.15 1.27
N ALA A 52 -2.07 -2.69 0.55
CA ALA A 52 -3.47 -2.25 0.62
C ALA A 52 -4.14 -2.66 1.94
N LEU A 53 -4.82 -1.73 2.60
CA LEU A 53 -5.55 -1.96 3.87
C LEU A 53 -7.00 -2.38 3.66
N THR A 54 -7.52 -2.20 2.46
CA THR A 54 -8.90 -2.49 2.05
C THR A 54 -8.92 -2.76 0.55
N ASP A 55 -10.06 -3.19 0.02
CA ASP A 55 -10.26 -3.26 -1.42
C ASP A 55 -10.40 -1.85 -1.99
N ILE A 56 -9.68 -1.55 -3.06
CA ILE A 56 -9.63 -0.25 -3.74
C ILE A 56 -9.98 -0.49 -5.20
N ARG A 57 -11.08 0.10 -5.69
CA ARG A 57 -11.50 -0.07 -7.09
C ARG A 57 -10.70 0.82 -8.02
N GLN A 58 -10.63 0.45 -9.29
CA GLN A 58 -10.08 1.32 -10.32
C GLN A 58 -10.70 2.73 -10.25
N GLY A 59 -9.85 3.75 -10.29
CA GLY A 59 -10.25 5.17 -10.19
C GLY A 59 -10.38 5.69 -8.75
N ASP A 60 -10.46 4.81 -7.75
CA ASP A 60 -10.53 5.22 -6.35
C ASP A 60 -9.24 5.91 -5.90
N SER A 61 -9.39 6.79 -4.91
CA SER A 61 -8.27 7.54 -4.34
C SER A 61 -7.35 6.65 -3.51
N ILE A 62 -6.05 6.69 -3.75
CA ILE A 62 -5.03 6.16 -2.84
C ILE A 62 -4.74 7.22 -1.78
N LYS A 63 -4.91 6.88 -0.50
CA LYS A 63 -4.78 7.77 0.65
C LYS A 63 -3.64 7.33 1.54
N LYS A 64 -2.68 8.23 1.76
CA LYS A 64 -1.53 8.02 2.65
C LYS A 64 -1.23 9.33 3.39
N TYR A 65 -0.89 9.24 4.68
CA TYR A 65 -0.69 10.41 5.54
C TYR A 65 -1.94 11.31 5.63
N GLY A 66 -3.14 10.72 5.56
CA GLY A 66 -4.42 11.43 5.60
C GLY A 66 -4.76 12.22 4.33
N ALA A 67 -3.95 12.11 3.27
CA ALA A 67 -4.10 12.85 2.02
C ALA A 67 -4.20 11.92 0.80
N VAL A 68 -4.89 12.37 -0.24
CA VAL A 68 -4.93 11.67 -1.53
C VAL A 68 -3.61 11.87 -2.26
N ILE A 69 -2.91 10.77 -2.56
CA ILE A 69 -1.60 10.78 -3.24
C ILE A 69 -1.68 10.37 -4.71
N GLY A 70 -2.79 9.76 -5.12
CA GLY A 70 -2.97 9.20 -6.45
C GLY A 70 -4.32 8.52 -6.59
N LYS A 71 -4.51 7.80 -7.70
CA LYS A 71 -5.67 6.95 -7.96
C LYS A 71 -5.24 5.55 -8.37
N ALA A 72 -6.05 4.56 -8.06
CA ALA A 72 -5.81 3.20 -8.52
C ALA A 72 -6.02 3.12 -10.04
N SER A 73 -5.04 2.60 -10.79
CA SER A 73 -5.16 2.43 -12.25
C SER A 73 -5.88 1.13 -12.64
N LYS A 74 -6.04 0.21 -11.68
CA LYS A 74 -6.83 -1.02 -11.74
C LYS A 74 -7.38 -1.34 -10.36
N ASP A 75 -8.24 -2.34 -10.24
CA ASP A 75 -8.66 -2.88 -8.95
C ASP A 75 -7.44 -3.40 -8.16
N ILE A 76 -7.46 -3.15 -6.84
CA ILE A 76 -6.44 -3.57 -5.88
C ILE A 76 -7.16 -4.21 -4.69
N ALA A 77 -6.91 -5.50 -4.45
CA ALA A 77 -7.49 -6.20 -3.31
C ALA A 77 -6.72 -5.90 -2.01
N VAL A 78 -7.39 -6.03 -0.87
CA VAL A 78 -6.72 -5.96 0.44
C VAL A 78 -5.53 -6.93 0.51
N GLY A 79 -4.39 -6.44 0.99
CA GLY A 79 -3.15 -7.22 1.08
C GLY A 79 -2.28 -7.22 -0.18
N GLU A 80 -2.72 -6.63 -1.30
CA GLU A 80 -1.90 -6.50 -2.51
C GLU A 80 -0.85 -5.39 -2.39
N TYR A 81 0.18 -5.50 -3.23
CA TYR A 81 1.27 -4.55 -3.37
C TYR A 81 0.82 -3.31 -4.16
N VAL A 82 0.88 -2.14 -3.50
CA VAL A 82 0.49 -0.85 -4.07
C VAL A 82 1.72 -0.05 -4.54
N HIS A 83 1.89 0.07 -5.85
CA HIS A 83 3.02 0.77 -6.48
C HIS A 83 2.65 1.42 -7.81
N ILE A 84 3.64 1.94 -8.54
CA ILE A 84 3.46 2.63 -9.82
C ILE A 84 2.76 1.79 -10.90
N HIS A 85 2.79 0.46 -10.81
CA HIS A 85 2.14 -0.42 -11.80
C HIS A 85 0.62 -0.49 -11.62
N ASN A 86 0.09 -0.08 -10.45
CA ASN A 86 -1.35 -0.07 -10.14
C ASN A 86 -1.82 1.27 -9.56
N VAL A 87 -0.97 2.30 -9.55
CA VAL A 87 -1.29 3.65 -9.07
C VAL A 87 -0.80 4.72 -10.03
N GLU A 88 -1.71 5.61 -10.39
CA GLU A 88 -1.41 6.87 -11.05
C GLU A 88 -1.20 7.97 -10.00
N SER A 89 -0.07 8.68 -10.07
CA SER A 89 0.26 9.77 -9.14
C SER A 89 -0.48 11.05 -9.50
N ASN A 90 -1.02 11.74 -8.49
CA ASN A 90 -1.67 13.04 -8.70
C ASN A 90 -0.69 14.21 -8.88
N ARG A 91 0.62 13.98 -8.67
CA ARG A 91 1.62 15.07 -8.65
C ARG A 91 2.48 15.13 -9.90
N MET A 92 2.85 13.99 -10.44
CA MET A 92 3.75 13.90 -11.60
C MET A 92 3.40 12.67 -12.43
N PRO A 93 3.46 12.77 -13.76
CA PRO A 93 3.35 11.60 -14.61
C PRO A 93 4.54 10.66 -14.36
N LEU A 94 4.27 9.36 -14.45
CA LEU A 94 5.32 8.35 -14.43
C LEU A 94 6.13 8.45 -15.72
N THR A 95 7.45 8.32 -15.62
CA THR A 95 8.33 8.25 -16.80
C THR A 95 8.45 6.81 -17.28
N GLU A 96 8.78 6.62 -18.57
CA GLU A 96 8.99 5.28 -19.15
C GLU A 96 10.03 4.46 -18.36
N HIS A 97 11.10 5.11 -17.89
CA HIS A 97 12.11 4.46 -17.05
C HIS A 97 11.52 3.89 -15.75
N MET A 98 10.61 4.60 -15.09
CA MET A 98 9.96 4.12 -13.87
C MET A 98 9.09 2.90 -14.15
N LEU A 99 8.38 2.87 -15.30
CA LEU A 99 7.53 1.75 -15.68
C LEU A 99 8.32 0.47 -16.01
N SER A 100 9.61 0.60 -16.35
CA SER A 100 10.49 -0.53 -16.63
C SER A 100 11.00 -1.27 -15.38
N TYR A 101 10.83 -0.66 -14.19
CA TYR A 101 11.22 -1.27 -12.92
C TYR A 101 10.18 -2.32 -12.50
N LYS A 102 10.45 -3.58 -12.86
CA LYS A 102 9.69 -4.75 -12.43
C LYS A 102 10.17 -5.24 -11.06
#